data_AF-A0A1I6UZB8-F1
#
_entry.id   AF-A0A1I6UZB8-F1
#
_cell.length_a   1.000
_cell.length_b   1.000
_cell.length_c   1.000
_cell.angle_alpha   90.00
_cell.angle_beta   90.00
_cell.angle_gamma   90.00
#
_symmetry.space_group_name_H-M   'P 1'
#
loop_
_entity.id
_entity.type
_entity.pdbx_description
1 polymer ?
#
loop_
_entity_poly.entity_id
_entity_poly.type
_entity_poly.pdbx_seq_one_letter_code
_entity_poly.pdbx_strand_id
1 'polypeptide(L)' 'MKIGPIVGITFLVCLMALYQWPKMNRYPKKDKFVFVSLTAIGWILAILLNHFPDMPGPNKLIQIIFEPLEKMVPK' A
#
# COMPACT_ATOMS: atom_id res chain seq x y z
N MET A 1 8.72 -11.35 14.83
CA MET A 1 8.73 -10.79 13.46
C MET A 1 8.60 -11.93 12.47
N LYS A 2 7.45 -12.08 11.79
CA LYS A 2 7.28 -13.15 10.79
C LYS A 2 7.92 -12.67 9.48
N ILE A 3 9.06 -13.25 9.11
CA ILE A 3 9.85 -12.85 7.92
C ILE A 3 9.27 -13.47 6.63
N GLY A 4 8.60 -14.62 6.75
CA GLY A 4 7.99 -15.35 5.63
C GLY A 4 7.03 -14.50 4.77
N PRO A 5 6.05 -13.77 5.35
CA PRO A 5 5.16 -12.90 4.59
C PRO A 5 5.88 -11.82 3.81
N ILE A 6 6.92 -11.21 4.38
CA ILE A 6 7.69 -10.12 3.76
C ILE A 6 8.45 -10.62 2.53
N VAL A 7 9.04 -11.81 2.62
CA VAL A 7 9.74 -12.46 1.50
C VAL A 7 8.74 -12.82 0.39
N GLY A 8 7.56 -13.33 0.75
CA GLY A 8 6.50 -13.64 -0.21
C GLY A 8 5.98 -12.40 -0.96
N ILE A 9 5.71 -11.31 -0.23
CA ILE A 9 5.26 -10.04 -0.82
C ILE A 9 6.32 -9.48 -1.78
N THR A 10 7.59 -9.44 -1.35
CA THR A 10 8.70 -8.95 -2.20
C THR A 10 8.87 -9.81 -3.45
N PHE A 11 8.79 -11.13 -3.31
CA PHE A 11 8.88 -12.05 -4.45
C PHE A 11 7.74 -11.85 -5.45
N LEU A 12 6.51 -11.68 -4.96
CA LEU A 12 5.33 -11.42 -5.79
C LEU A 12 5.43 -10.08 -6.54
N VAL A 13 5.88 -9.04 -5.84
CA VAL A 13 6.11 -7.71 -6.42
C VAL A 13 7.20 -7.76 -7.49
N CYS A 14 8.31 -8.48 -7.25
CA CYS A 14 9.34 -8.70 -8.25
C CYS A 14 8.82 -9.44 -9.50
N LEU A 15 8.00 -10.49 -9.32
CA LEU A 15 7.37 -11.21 -10.42
C LEU A 15 6.44 -10.31 -11.24
N MET A 16 5.59 -9.52 -10.57
CA MET A 16 4.71 -8.55 -11.23
C MET A 16 5.52 -7.51 -12.02
N ALA A 17 6.59 -6.98 -11.42
CA ALA A 17 7.46 -6.00 -12.05
C ALA A 17 8.17 -6.61 -13.28
N LEU A 18 8.76 -7.80 -13.16
CA LEU A 18 9.41 -8.51 -14.27
C LEU A 18 8.45 -8.83 -15.42
N TYR A 19 7.20 -9.18 -15.12
CA TYR A 19 6.19 -9.47 -16.13
C TYR A 19 5.67 -8.19 -16.83
N GLN A 20 5.51 -7.09 -16.08
CA GLN A 20 5.09 -5.81 -16.67
C GLN A 20 6.22 -5.05 -17.38
N TRP A 21 7.48 -5.26 -17.01
CA TRP A 21 8.65 -4.61 -17.62
C TRP A 21 8.74 -4.72 -19.15
N PRO A 22 8.61 -5.91 -19.78
CA PRO A 22 8.63 -6.04 -21.24
C PRO A 22 7.43 -5.34 -21.88
N LYS A 23 6.27 -5.33 -21.23
CA LYS A 23 5.06 -4.67 -21.73
C LYS A 23 5.19 -3.13 -21.67
N MET A 24 5.86 -2.62 -20.65
CA MET A 24 6.16 -1.20 -20.47
C MET A 24 7.30 -0.70 -21.36
N ASN A 25 8.05 -1.59 -22.01
CA ASN A 25 9.10 -1.17 -22.94
C ASN A 25 8.55 -0.51 -24.21
N ARG A 26 7.24 -0.68 -24.50
CA ARG A 26 6.53 0.06 -25.55
C ARG A 26 6.14 1.49 -25.16
N TYR A 27 6.17 1.82 -23.87
CA TYR A 27 5.66 3.09 -23.35
C TYR A 27 6.81 4.07 -23.07
N PRO A 28 6.56 5.38 -23.18
CA PRO A 28 7.55 6.42 -22.88
C PRO A 28 8.09 6.28 -21.45
N LYS A 29 9.34 6.73 -21.24
CA LYS A 29 10.06 6.62 -19.94
C LYS A 29 9.27 7.21 -18.74
N LYS A 30 8.35 8.14 -19.00
CA LYS A 30 7.44 8.74 -18.02
C LYS A 30 6.50 7.70 -17.38
N ASP A 31 5.92 6.82 -18.20
CA ASP A 31 4.99 5.78 -17.71
C ASP A 31 5.74 4.69 -16.93
N LYS A 32 7.01 4.44 -17.29
CA LYS A 32 7.89 3.58 -16.47
C LYS A 32 8.08 4.11 -15.06
N PHE A 33 8.21 5.44 -14.91
CA PHE A 33 8.38 6.06 -13.60
C PHE A 33 7.11 5.95 -12.75
N VAL A 34 5.94 6.17 -13.34
CA VAL A 34 4.64 6.03 -12.66
C VAL A 34 4.41 4.61 -12.17
N PHE A 35 4.73 3.60 -13.00
CA PHE A 35 4.61 2.21 -12.56
C PHE A 35 5.54 1.88 -11.39
N VAL A 36 6.80 2.30 -11.45
CA VAL A 36 7.77 2.04 -10.39
C VAL A 36 7.36 2.74 -9.10
N SER A 37 6.90 4.00 -9.18
CA SER A 37 6.44 4.73 -7.99
C SER A 37 5.19 4.08 -7.39
N LEU A 38 4.21 3.69 -8.21
CA LEU A 38 2.98 3.04 -7.73
C LEU A 38 3.28 1.67 -7.11
N THR A 39 4.19 0.90 -7.72
CA THR A 39 4.64 -0.39 -7.20
C THR A 39 5.38 -0.22 -5.88
N ALA A 40 6.25 0.78 -5.77
CA ALA A 40 6.97 1.08 -4.53
C ALA A 40 6.00 1.50 -3.41
N ILE A 41 5.02 2.35 -3.71
CA ILE A 41 3.97 2.76 -2.75
C ILE A 41 3.19 1.53 -2.26
N GLY A 42 2.75 0.66 -3.18
CA GLY A 42 2.04 -0.58 -2.83
C GLY A 42 2.89 -1.54 -1.99
N TRP A 43 4.18 -1.65 -2.27
CA TRP A 43 5.10 -2.49 -1.52
C TRP A 43 5.35 -1.96 -0.10
N ILE A 44 5.58 -0.65 0.04
CA ILE A 44 5.68 0.01 1.35
C ILE A 44 4.38 -0.20 2.15
N LEU A 45 3.23 -0.03 1.52
CA LEU A 45 1.92 -0.21 2.15
C LEU A 45 1.71 -1.66 2.63
N ALA A 46 2.14 -2.65 1.85
CA ALA A 46 2.06 -4.05 2.21
C ALA A 46 2.98 -4.41 3.40
N ILE A 47 4.20 -3.87 3.43
CA ILE A 47 5.11 -4.01 4.58
C ILE A 47 4.49 -3.37 5.82
N LEU A 48 3.91 -2.19 5.66
CA LEU A 48 3.30 -1.41 6.71
C LEU A 48 2.09 -2.15 7.33
N LEU A 49 1.20 -2.71 6.51
CA LEU A 49 0.10 -3.57 6.95
C LEU A 49 0.59 -4.86 7.61
N ASN A 50 1.69 -5.45 7.14
CA ASN A 50 2.23 -6.66 7.76
C ASN A 50 2.86 -6.38 9.14
N HIS A 51 3.47 -5.21 9.33
CA HIS A 51 4.06 -4.82 10.61
C HIS A 51 3.00 -4.31 11.60
N PHE A 52 1.98 -3.62 11.09
CA PHE A 52 0.82 -3.17 11.85
C PHE A 52 -0.46 -3.77 11.26
N PRO A 53 -0.76 -5.06 11.56
CA PRO A 53 -1.97 -5.71 11.07
C PRO A 53 -3.26 -5.06 11.59
N ASP A 54 -3.17 -4.39 12.75
CA ASP A 54 -4.26 -3.61 13.35
C ASP A 54 -4.23 -2.13 12.97
N MET A 55 -3.63 -1.78 11.81
CA MET A 55 -3.81 -0.43 11.29
C MET A 55 -5.30 -0.14 11.20
N PRO A 56 -5.78 0.94 11.87
CA PRO A 56 -7.19 1.28 11.82
C PRO A 56 -7.55 1.45 10.35
N GLY A 57 -8.37 0.52 9.84
CA GLY A 57 -8.85 0.63 8.47
C GLY A 57 -9.55 1.98 8.25
N PRO A 58 -9.84 2.36 7.01
CA PRO A 58 -10.52 3.64 6.71
C PRO A 58 -11.75 3.89 7.59
N ASN A 59 -12.51 2.83 7.90
CA ASN A 59 -13.64 2.90 8.84
C ASN A 59 -13.25 3.32 10.27
N LYS A 60 -12.13 2.81 10.82
CA LYS A 60 -11.63 3.22 12.14
C LYS A 60 -11.01 4.61 12.10
N LEU A 61 -10.39 5.02 10.99
CA LEU A 61 -9.91 6.40 10.83
C LEU A 61 -11.07 7.40 10.82
N ILE A 62 -12.16 7.07 10.12
CA ILE A 62 -13.38 7.86 10.16
C ILE A 62 -13.91 7.94 11.60
N GLN A 63 -13.98 6.81 12.33
CA GLN A 63 -14.39 6.84 13.74
C GLN A 63 -13.47 7.71 14.60
N ILE A 64 -12.15 7.61 14.48
CA ILE A 64 -11.20 8.43 15.27
C ILE A 64 -11.35 9.93 14.99
N ILE A 65 -11.64 10.31 13.74
CA ILE A 65 -11.83 11.71 13.34
C ILE A 65 -13.20 12.23 13.79
N PHE A 66 -14.25 11.40 13.70
CA PHE A 66 -15.63 11.80 13.97
C PHE A 66 -16.04 11.65 15.44
N GLU A 67 -15.44 10.74 16.22
CA GLU A 67 -15.70 10.55 17.65
C GLU A 67 -15.50 11.85 18.48
N PRO A 68 -14.44 12.65 18.29
CA PRO A 68 -14.31 13.93 18.99
C PRO A 68 -15.34 14.97 18.51
N LEU A 69 -15.79 14.92 17.25
CA LEU A 69 -16.86 15.79 16.75
C LEU A 69 -18.22 15.42 17.36
N GLU A 70 -18.55 14.13 17.48
CA GLU A 70 -19.79 13.68 18.12
C GLU A 70 -19.88 14.12 19.58
N LYS A 71 -18.75 14.13 20.31
CA LYS A 71 -18.71 14.63 21.70
C LYS A 71 -18.84 16.15 21.83
N MET A 72 -18.59 16.90 20.76
CA MET A 72 -18.72 18.37 20.72
C MET A 72 -20.10 18.86 20.28
N VAL A 73 -20.98 17.98 19.78
CA VAL A 73 -22.35 18.34 19.43
C VAL A 73 -23.24 18.16 20.67
N PRO A 74 -23.69 19.25 21.33
CA PRO A 74 -24.71 19.13 22.36
C PRO A 74 -26.03 18.67 21.73
N LYS A 75 -26.70 17.74 22.42
CA LYS A 75 -27.96 17.13 22.03
C LYS A 75 -29.13 18.10 22.10
#